data_AF-A0AAN7LEL8-F1
#
_entry.id   AF-A0AAN7LEL8-F1
#
_cell.length_a   1.000
_cell.length_b   1.000
_cell.length_c   1.000
_cell.angle_alpha   90.00
_cell.angle_beta   90.00
_cell.angle_gamma   90.00
#
_symmetry.space_group_name_H-M   'P 1'
#
loop_
_entity.id
_entity.type
_entity.pdbx_description
1 polymer ?
#
loop_
_entity_poly.entity_id
_entity_poly.type
_entity_poly.pdbx_seq_one_letter_code
_entity_poly.pdbx_strand_id
1 'polypeptide(L)'
;MGRDDVAVAVRGGGITGDGTILSDVGGYLPLIEQDCWYRQSIPVRLGGRLSIDSNYGIRKAFLPQGTRRYYPHRQPTAQQAEYNIFMDPFAAYQVIHSGIAVTLVPLDATNTIPITEEFFITFEQMQSTHEAQYCFQSLKMVRDTWVGGSFHTNYYMWDSFASGVAVSMMRNGDKWNEFAEMKYMNITVITSDEPYGITDGSNPMFDQLATPKFKLTKGGVHSGHVQTGLRDPFCTSDSNTRKCKGGSTAVVNGSKAVLVLVATKAKPNQDSENPLDKQFFASFLNVLNDPQQSARFNLKEQFPYYRQALCTPDLRGRELGKPVVFDMDMSAGDFLTLFYLLKVPIEEIHIKAILVSPTGWTNAATIDVIYNLLHMMDRDDIPVSLGRFYATNQTDPVMLITGDCKYTKAIPHGSGGLLDSDTLYGLARDLPRSPRR
;
A
#
# COMPACT_ATOMS: atom_id res chain seq x y z
N MET A 1 -31.17 2.16 17.39
CA MET A 1 -30.67 3.12 16.38
C MET A 1 -30.13 2.29 15.22
N GLY A 2 -30.95 2.02 14.20
CA GLY A 2 -30.67 1.11 13.08
C GLY A 2 -30.45 1.87 11.78
N ARG A 3 -29.20 2.26 11.53
CA ARG A 3 -28.71 2.80 10.27
C ARG A 3 -27.62 1.84 9.81
N ASP A 4 -28.03 0.78 9.13
CA ASP A 4 -27.16 -0.24 8.51
C ASP A 4 -26.64 0.20 7.13
N ASP A 5 -27.04 1.40 6.69
CA ASP A 5 -26.74 1.92 5.36
C ASP A 5 -25.27 2.31 5.21
N VAL A 6 -24.56 2.63 6.31
CA VAL A 6 -23.09 2.64 6.39
C VAL A 6 -22.61 2.42 7.82
N ALA A 7 -21.84 1.34 8.03
CA ALA A 7 -21.18 1.03 9.28
C ALA A 7 -19.64 1.14 9.19
N VAL A 8 -19.12 2.02 10.04
CA VAL A 8 -17.89 1.99 10.87
C VAL A 8 -16.56 1.55 10.25
N ALA A 9 -15.60 2.49 10.29
CA ALA A 9 -14.17 2.26 10.14
C ALA A 9 -13.62 1.41 11.31
N VAL A 10 -12.89 0.34 10.99
CA VAL A 10 -12.00 -0.31 11.95
C VAL A 10 -10.58 -0.09 11.46
N ARG A 11 -9.83 0.73 12.18
CA ARG A 11 -8.39 0.88 11.99
C ARG A 11 -7.72 0.51 13.30
N GLY A 12 -7.45 -0.79 13.41
CA GLY A 12 -6.85 -1.56 14.50
C GLY A 12 -7.48 -1.42 15.88
N GLY A 13 -7.10 -2.34 16.77
CA GLY A 13 -7.23 -2.15 18.20
C GLY A 13 -5.85 -2.10 18.84
N GLY A 14 -5.71 -1.23 19.85
CA GLY A 14 -4.61 -1.36 20.79
C GLY A 14 -4.69 -2.73 21.45
N ILE A 15 -3.54 -3.38 21.56
CA ILE A 15 -3.44 -4.72 22.12
C ILE A 15 -2.72 -4.61 23.45
N THR A 16 -3.44 -4.92 24.52
CA THR A 16 -2.84 -5.08 25.85
C THR A 16 -1.87 -6.27 25.83
N GLY A 17 -0.91 -6.32 26.76
CA GLY A 17 0.12 -7.37 26.79
C GLY A 17 -0.41 -8.82 26.79
N ASP A 18 -1.66 -9.02 27.19
CA ASP A 18 -2.41 -10.29 27.21
C ASP A 18 -3.22 -10.57 25.92
N GLY A 19 -3.21 -9.66 24.93
CA GLY A 19 -3.83 -9.89 23.62
C GLY A 19 -5.29 -9.42 23.50
N THR A 20 -5.77 -8.49 24.34
CA THR A 20 -7.12 -7.92 24.22
C THR A 20 -7.12 -6.79 23.19
N ILE A 21 -8.02 -6.87 22.20
CA ILE A 21 -8.17 -5.88 21.11
C ILE A 21 -9.12 -4.77 21.57
N LEU A 22 -8.63 -3.52 21.63
CA LEU A 22 -9.42 -2.32 21.96
C LEU A 22 -10.15 -1.75 20.72
N SER A 23 -11.19 -0.94 20.93
CA SER A 23 -12.09 -0.45 19.85
C SER A 23 -11.47 0.57 18.89
N ASP A 24 -10.37 1.23 19.26
CA ASP A 24 -9.83 2.36 18.51
C ASP A 24 -8.29 2.30 18.48
N VAL A 25 -7.65 1.76 17.40
CA VAL A 25 -6.33 2.10 16.78
C VAL A 25 -5.42 0.98 16.17
N GLY A 26 -4.75 1.26 15.02
CA GLY A 26 -3.95 0.40 14.11
C GLY A 26 -2.68 -0.36 14.58
N GLY A 27 -2.47 -1.59 14.06
CA GLY A 27 -1.17 -2.20 13.71
C GLY A 27 -0.51 -3.19 14.71
N TYR A 28 -0.14 -4.40 14.23
CA TYR A 28 0.82 -5.31 14.90
C TYR A 28 2.28 -4.94 14.57
N LEU A 29 3.20 -5.37 15.44
CA LEU A 29 4.65 -5.33 15.17
C LEU A 29 4.96 -6.25 13.97
N PRO A 30 5.63 -5.75 12.91
CA PRO A 30 6.05 -6.59 11.80
C PRO A 30 7.07 -7.64 12.26
N LEU A 31 7.08 -8.80 11.61
CA LEU A 31 8.02 -9.92 11.79
C LEU A 31 9.51 -9.53 11.67
N ILE A 32 9.84 -8.32 11.22
CA ILE A 32 11.21 -7.82 11.10
C ILE A 32 11.47 -6.80 12.22
N GLU A 33 11.83 -7.29 13.40
CA GLU A 33 12.66 -6.53 14.33
C GLU A 33 14.12 -6.96 14.13
N GLN A 34 14.77 -6.44 13.08
CA GLN A 34 16.23 -6.51 12.95
C GLN A 34 16.89 -5.21 13.43
N ASP A 35 17.94 -5.39 14.23
CA ASP A 35 18.66 -4.44 15.07
C ASP A 35 18.80 -2.99 14.58
N CYS A 36 18.27 -2.07 15.38
CA CYS A 36 18.29 -0.61 15.16
C CYS A 36 19.52 0.12 15.69
N TRP A 37 20.51 -0.56 16.25
CA TRP A 37 21.57 0.10 17.01
C TRP A 37 22.46 1.02 16.14
N TYR A 38 22.72 0.65 14.88
CA TYR A 38 23.56 1.46 13.99
C TYR A 38 22.87 2.71 13.41
N ARG A 39 21.53 2.72 13.38
CA ARG A 39 20.76 3.82 12.77
C ARG A 39 20.49 4.95 13.77
N GLN A 40 20.44 4.65 15.07
CA GLN A 40 20.23 5.65 16.12
C GLN A 40 21.46 6.53 16.38
N SER A 41 22.64 6.16 15.85
CA SER A 41 23.88 6.92 16.00
C SER A 41 24.13 7.97 14.90
N ILE A 42 23.25 8.09 13.89
CA ILE A 42 23.40 9.05 12.78
C ILE A 42 22.49 10.28 12.99
N PRO A 43 23.04 11.50 13.08
CA PRO A 43 22.26 12.73 13.29
C PRO A 43 21.23 13.02 12.18
N VAL A 44 20.02 13.43 12.59
CA VAL A 44 18.94 13.89 11.70
C VAL A 44 18.92 15.43 11.65
N ARG A 45 18.72 16.03 10.47
CA ARG A 45 18.52 17.47 10.26
C ARG A 45 17.29 17.71 9.36
N LEU A 46 16.92 18.97 9.17
CA LEU A 46 15.78 19.44 8.36
C LEU A 46 15.69 18.87 6.93
N GLY A 47 16.77 18.31 6.38
CA GLY A 47 16.82 17.70 5.05
C GLY A 47 17.14 16.20 5.05
N GLY A 48 16.95 15.50 6.17
CA GLY A 48 17.19 14.06 6.29
C GLY A 48 18.33 13.67 7.24
N ARG A 49 18.91 12.48 7.08
CA ARG A 49 20.01 11.95 7.91
C ARG A 49 21.35 12.38 7.33
N LEU A 50 22.01 13.30 8.03
CA LEU A 50 23.18 14.04 7.55
C LEU A 50 24.21 13.13 6.86
N SER A 51 24.64 12.04 7.49
CA SER A 51 25.69 11.17 6.93
C SER A 51 25.17 10.11 5.96
N ILE A 52 23.87 9.82 5.89
CA ILE A 52 23.29 8.92 4.89
C ILE A 52 23.13 9.69 3.59
N ASP A 53 22.48 10.86 3.65
CA ASP A 53 22.18 11.67 2.48
C ASP A 53 23.45 12.33 1.92
N SER A 54 24.39 12.74 2.78
CA SER A 54 25.69 13.24 2.31
C SER A 54 26.52 12.16 1.64
N ASN A 55 26.60 10.94 2.19
CA ASN A 55 27.34 9.86 1.55
C ASN A 55 26.65 9.35 0.28
N TYR A 56 25.32 9.39 0.22
CA TYR A 56 24.58 9.12 -1.01
C TYR A 56 24.81 10.19 -2.07
N GLY A 57 24.75 11.46 -1.69
CA GLY A 57 25.09 12.60 -2.54
C GLY A 57 26.54 12.50 -3.04
N ILE A 58 27.50 12.19 -2.16
CA ILE A 58 28.90 11.97 -2.53
C ILE A 58 29.04 10.81 -3.50
N ARG A 59 28.36 9.69 -3.22
CA ARG A 59 28.30 8.55 -4.14
C ARG A 59 27.80 8.99 -5.51
N LYS A 60 26.68 9.69 -5.59
CA LYS A 60 26.06 10.10 -6.86
C LYS A 60 26.89 11.16 -7.61
N ALA A 61 27.50 12.10 -6.89
CA ALA A 61 28.15 13.28 -7.48
C ALA A 61 29.64 13.08 -7.77
N PHE A 62 30.36 12.31 -6.96
CA PHE A 62 31.84 12.28 -7.00
C PHE A 62 32.45 10.88 -7.13
N LEU A 63 31.72 9.80 -6.83
CA LEU A 63 32.28 8.44 -6.87
C LEU A 63 31.93 7.70 -8.19
N PRO A 64 32.88 6.98 -8.80
CA PRO A 64 32.60 6.10 -9.93
C PRO A 64 31.55 5.04 -9.56
N GLN A 65 30.45 4.98 -10.31
CA GLN A 65 29.41 3.98 -10.10
C GLN A 65 29.84 2.63 -10.68
N GLY A 66 30.49 1.80 -9.86
CA GLY A 66 30.82 0.42 -10.21
C GLY A 66 29.57 -0.48 -10.33
N THR A 67 29.73 -1.64 -10.97
CA THR A 67 28.66 -2.62 -11.18
C THR A 67 28.34 -3.48 -9.94
N ARG A 68 29.23 -3.50 -8.94
CA ARG A 68 29.02 -4.22 -7.67
C ARG A 68 27.94 -3.52 -6.84
N ARG A 69 26.88 -4.25 -6.49
CA ARG A 69 25.74 -3.75 -5.72
C ARG A 69 25.37 -4.76 -4.63
N TYR A 70 25.08 -4.26 -3.43
CA TYR A 70 24.54 -5.06 -2.32
C TYR A 70 23.02 -4.97 -2.33
N TYR A 71 22.34 -6.11 -2.49
CA TYR A 71 20.87 -6.20 -2.50
C TYR A 71 20.41 -7.13 -1.38
N PRO A 72 19.96 -6.58 -0.24
CA PRO A 72 19.50 -7.39 0.90
C PRO A 72 18.40 -8.40 0.52
N HIS A 73 17.48 -8.01 -0.38
CA HIS A 73 16.35 -8.83 -0.82
C HIS A 73 16.72 -9.97 -1.78
N ARG A 74 17.97 -10.04 -2.26
CA ARG A 74 18.46 -11.15 -3.11
C ARG A 74 19.20 -12.22 -2.31
N GLN A 75 19.18 -12.15 -0.99
CA GLN A 75 19.73 -13.21 -0.15
C GLN A 75 18.86 -14.46 -0.28
N PRO A 76 19.45 -15.67 -0.43
CA PRO A 76 18.69 -16.93 -0.52
C PRO A 76 17.71 -17.15 0.65
N THR A 77 18.01 -16.54 1.81
CA THR A 77 17.26 -16.63 3.07
C THR A 77 16.17 -15.56 3.23
N ALA A 78 16.04 -14.60 2.32
CA ALA A 78 14.99 -13.59 2.37
C ALA A 78 13.64 -14.23 2.00
N GLN A 79 12.63 -14.03 2.85
CA GLN A 79 11.29 -14.54 2.62
C GLN A 79 10.64 -13.85 1.42
N GLN A 80 10.06 -14.63 0.51
CA GLN A 80 9.30 -14.11 -0.63
C GLN A 80 7.83 -14.11 -0.27
N ALA A 81 7.38 -13.00 0.27
CA ALA A 81 5.99 -12.71 0.53
C ALA A 81 5.66 -11.32 -0.04
N GLU A 82 4.40 -11.13 -0.41
CA GLU A 82 3.92 -9.80 -0.80
C GLU A 82 3.96 -8.88 0.43
N TYR A 83 4.35 -7.62 0.23
CA TYR A 83 4.68 -6.69 1.30
C TYR A 83 3.51 -6.47 2.26
N ASN A 84 2.29 -6.24 1.77
CA ASN A 84 1.12 -5.96 2.60
C ASN A 84 0.75 -7.16 3.48
N ILE A 85 0.78 -8.39 2.94
CA ILE A 85 0.53 -9.59 3.73
C ILE A 85 1.67 -9.85 4.72
N PHE A 86 2.92 -9.64 4.31
CA PHE A 86 4.08 -9.90 5.14
C PHE A 86 4.20 -8.92 6.32
N MET A 87 3.76 -7.67 6.12
CA MET A 87 3.75 -6.64 7.16
C MET A 87 2.85 -7.00 8.34
N ASP A 88 1.68 -7.59 8.08
CA ASP A 88 0.77 -8.07 9.13
C ASP A 88 0.01 -9.35 8.70
N PRO A 89 0.65 -10.53 8.81
CA PRO A 89 0.04 -11.78 8.39
C PRO A 89 -1.20 -12.15 9.20
N PHE A 90 -1.29 -11.70 10.45
CA PHE A 90 -2.42 -11.97 11.33
C PHE A 90 -3.65 -11.15 10.93
N ALA A 91 -3.48 -9.85 10.68
CA ALA A 91 -4.56 -9.03 10.16
C ALA A 91 -5.05 -9.55 8.80
N ALA A 92 -4.12 -9.90 7.90
CA ALA A 92 -4.46 -10.50 6.61
C ALA A 92 -5.23 -11.81 6.76
N TYR A 93 -4.83 -12.67 7.70
CA TYR A 93 -5.57 -13.90 8.04
C TYR A 93 -6.99 -13.58 8.51
N GLN A 94 -7.15 -12.62 9.43
CA GLN A 94 -8.47 -12.23 9.94
C GLN A 94 -9.40 -11.69 8.85
N VAL A 95 -8.89 -10.87 7.93
CA VAL A 95 -9.68 -10.33 6.81
C VAL A 95 -10.14 -11.47 5.90
N ILE A 96 -9.21 -12.35 5.48
CA ILE A 96 -9.54 -13.48 4.59
C ILE A 96 -10.52 -14.45 5.26
N HIS A 97 -10.39 -14.69 6.57
CA HIS A 97 -11.26 -15.60 7.32
C HIS A 97 -12.50 -14.93 7.95
N SER A 98 -12.77 -13.66 7.64
CA SER A 98 -13.88 -12.88 8.25
C SER A 98 -15.27 -13.34 7.81
N GLY A 99 -15.37 -14.08 6.72
CA GLY A 99 -16.65 -14.42 6.07
C GLY A 99 -17.19 -13.32 5.14
N ILE A 100 -16.51 -12.18 5.03
CA ILE A 100 -16.80 -11.16 4.03
C ILE A 100 -16.33 -11.66 2.66
N ALA A 101 -17.05 -11.31 1.60
CA ALA A 101 -16.63 -11.63 0.24
C ALA A 101 -15.34 -10.86 -0.09
N VAL A 102 -14.24 -11.59 -0.31
CA VAL A 102 -12.93 -11.04 -0.65
C VAL A 102 -12.62 -11.30 -2.12
N THR A 103 -12.14 -10.26 -2.79
CA THR A 103 -11.42 -10.36 -4.07
C THR A 103 -9.96 -10.05 -3.84
N LEU A 104 -9.06 -10.96 -4.19
CA LEU A 104 -7.62 -10.79 -4.05
C LEU A 104 -6.99 -10.46 -5.41
N VAL A 105 -6.16 -9.41 -5.45
CA VAL A 105 -5.32 -9.05 -6.61
C VAL A 105 -3.85 -9.24 -6.21
N PRO A 106 -3.29 -10.45 -6.37
CA PRO A 106 -1.95 -10.79 -5.89
C PRO A 106 -0.84 -10.36 -6.87
N LEU A 107 0.40 -10.52 -6.42
CA LEU A 107 1.59 -10.33 -7.27
C LEU A 107 1.56 -11.17 -8.55
N ASP A 108 0.99 -12.38 -8.52
CA ASP A 108 0.82 -13.21 -9.73
C ASP A 108 0.07 -12.48 -10.84
N ALA A 109 -0.93 -11.67 -10.49
CA ALA A 109 -1.65 -10.83 -11.45
C ALA A 109 -0.91 -9.51 -11.74
N THR A 110 -0.48 -8.78 -10.71
CA THR A 110 0.12 -7.45 -10.93
C THR A 110 1.48 -7.53 -11.62
N ASN A 111 2.22 -8.62 -11.44
CA ASN A 111 3.49 -8.86 -12.15
C ASN A 111 3.30 -9.07 -13.66
N THR A 112 2.04 -9.23 -14.11
CA THR A 112 1.71 -9.33 -15.54
C THR A 112 1.35 -7.98 -16.16
N ILE A 113 1.40 -6.89 -15.40
CA ILE A 113 1.15 -5.51 -15.87
C ILE A 113 2.29 -4.55 -15.41
N PRO A 114 3.54 -4.79 -15.85
CA PRO A 114 4.66 -3.88 -15.59
C PRO A 114 4.45 -2.55 -16.32
N ILE A 115 4.91 -1.44 -15.73
CA ILE A 115 4.88 -0.14 -16.40
C ILE A 115 5.94 -0.14 -17.51
N THR A 116 5.53 -0.50 -18.71
CA THR A 116 6.40 -0.59 -19.89
C THR A 116 6.91 0.77 -20.33
N GLU A 117 7.96 0.78 -21.16
CA GLU A 117 8.46 2.01 -21.75
C GLU A 117 7.42 2.62 -22.69
N GLU A 118 6.72 1.79 -23.45
CA GLU A 118 5.63 2.18 -24.34
C GLU A 118 4.50 2.85 -23.57
N PHE A 119 4.01 2.24 -22.49
CA PHE A 119 2.99 2.85 -21.62
C PHE A 119 3.46 4.20 -21.10
N PHE A 120 4.71 4.28 -20.63
CA PHE A 120 5.25 5.51 -20.06
C PHE A 120 5.34 6.64 -21.10
N ILE A 121 5.79 6.33 -22.33
CA ILE A 121 5.84 7.29 -23.44
C ILE A 121 4.43 7.73 -23.86
N THR A 122 3.50 6.78 -23.98
CA THR A 122 2.10 7.11 -24.31
C THR A 122 1.48 7.98 -23.22
N PHE A 123 1.76 7.70 -21.94
CA PHE A 123 1.29 8.55 -20.85
C PHE A 123 1.94 9.95 -20.92
N GLU A 124 3.22 10.06 -21.27
CA GLU A 124 3.87 11.37 -21.48
C GLU A 124 3.14 12.19 -22.56
N GLN A 125 2.60 11.53 -23.59
CA GLN A 125 1.86 12.16 -24.69
C GLN A 125 0.38 12.43 -24.36
N MET A 126 -0.21 11.71 -23.41
CA MET A 126 -1.64 11.77 -23.05
C MET A 126 -1.85 12.39 -21.66
N GLN A 127 -1.73 13.72 -21.59
CA GLN A 127 -1.89 14.52 -20.36
C GLN A 127 -2.82 15.72 -20.58
N SER A 128 -4.00 15.47 -21.15
CA SER A 128 -5.00 16.48 -21.52
C SER A 128 -5.68 17.16 -20.32
N THR A 129 -5.65 16.52 -19.16
CA THR A 129 -6.22 17.03 -17.91
C THR A 129 -5.13 17.32 -16.87
N HIS A 130 -5.43 18.14 -15.86
CA HIS A 130 -4.45 18.48 -14.82
C HIS A 130 -4.08 17.26 -13.96
N GLU A 131 -5.08 16.45 -13.59
CA GLU A 131 -4.88 15.21 -12.86
C GLU A 131 -4.01 14.19 -13.61
N ALA A 132 -4.14 14.08 -14.94
CA ALA A 132 -3.26 13.25 -15.75
C ALA A 132 -1.82 13.76 -15.72
N GLN A 133 -1.62 15.08 -15.74
CA GLN A 133 -0.29 15.70 -15.62
C GLN A 133 0.38 15.36 -14.28
N TYR A 134 -0.35 15.45 -13.17
CA TYR A 134 0.20 15.13 -11.85
C TYR A 134 0.48 13.64 -11.67
N CYS A 135 -0.38 12.78 -12.21
CA CYS A 135 -0.15 11.34 -12.22
C CYS A 135 1.14 11.01 -12.97
N PHE A 136 1.32 11.56 -14.18
CA PHE A 136 2.53 11.35 -14.96
C PHE A 136 3.77 11.93 -14.27
N GLN A 137 3.69 13.14 -13.72
CA GLN A 137 4.79 13.76 -12.99
C GLN A 137 5.22 12.92 -11.78
N SER A 138 4.27 12.40 -11.00
CA SER A 138 4.54 11.52 -9.86
C SER A 138 5.23 10.24 -10.32
N LEU A 139 4.73 9.62 -11.40
CA LEU A 139 5.33 8.41 -11.96
C LEU A 139 6.74 8.66 -12.51
N LYS A 140 6.96 9.81 -13.14
CA LYS A 140 8.27 10.25 -13.64
C LYS A 140 9.27 10.47 -12.51
N MET A 141 8.85 11.04 -11.39
CA MET A 141 9.69 11.18 -10.20
C MET A 141 10.12 9.80 -9.66
N VAL A 142 9.21 8.83 -9.57
CA VAL A 142 9.53 7.46 -9.16
C VAL A 142 10.54 6.83 -10.14
N ARG A 143 10.30 6.94 -11.46
CA ARG A 143 11.22 6.45 -12.49
C ARG A 143 12.62 7.07 -12.35
N ASP A 144 12.71 8.39 -12.21
CA ASP A 144 13.99 9.14 -12.22
C ASP A 144 14.82 8.89 -10.96
N THR A 145 14.16 8.52 -9.87
CA THR A 145 14.81 8.15 -8.61
C THR A 145 15.13 6.66 -8.54
N TRP A 146 14.51 5.82 -9.37
CA TRP A 146 14.68 4.36 -9.35
C TRP A 146 16.13 3.94 -9.60
N VAL A 147 16.72 3.26 -8.62
CA VAL A 147 18.13 2.89 -8.67
C VAL A 147 18.37 1.82 -9.73
N GLY A 148 19.25 2.13 -10.68
CA GLY A 148 19.83 1.13 -11.58
C GLY A 148 19.08 0.90 -12.89
N GLY A 149 18.24 1.85 -13.33
CA GLY A 149 17.67 1.88 -14.69
C GLY A 149 16.74 0.72 -15.03
N SER A 150 16.20 0.04 -14.02
CA SER A 150 15.38 -1.17 -14.16
C SER A 150 13.92 -0.93 -13.78
N PHE A 151 13.47 0.33 -13.83
CA PHE A 151 12.10 0.72 -13.46
C PHE A 151 11.05 -0.05 -14.26
N HIS A 152 11.17 -0.03 -15.60
CA HIS A 152 10.19 -0.67 -16.50
C HIS A 152 10.13 -2.20 -16.39
N THR A 153 11.08 -2.83 -15.68
CA THR A 153 11.09 -4.28 -15.45
C THR A 153 10.77 -4.67 -14.00
N ASN A 154 10.63 -3.70 -13.08
CA ASN A 154 10.43 -3.98 -11.65
C ASN A 154 9.33 -3.13 -10.99
N TYR A 155 8.73 -2.18 -11.69
CA TYR A 155 7.60 -1.39 -11.20
C TYR A 155 6.32 -1.74 -11.98
N TYR A 156 5.25 -1.99 -11.26
CA TYR A 156 3.98 -2.52 -11.80
C TYR A 156 2.80 -1.67 -11.35
N MET A 157 1.67 -1.76 -12.07
CA MET A 157 0.42 -1.10 -11.67
C MET A 157 -0.24 -1.81 -10.48
N TRP A 158 0.39 -1.89 -9.31
CA TRP A 158 -0.15 -2.63 -8.17
C TRP A 158 -1.54 -2.12 -7.74
N ASP A 159 -1.58 -0.91 -7.18
CA ASP A 159 -2.77 -0.34 -6.57
C ASP A 159 -3.81 0.05 -7.63
N SER A 160 -3.34 0.69 -8.72
CA SER A 160 -4.20 1.12 -9.82
C SER A 160 -4.90 -0.06 -10.48
N PHE A 161 -4.20 -1.17 -10.75
CA PHE A 161 -4.82 -2.35 -11.36
C PHE A 161 -5.87 -2.98 -10.43
N ALA A 162 -5.60 -3.04 -9.12
CA ALA A 162 -6.59 -3.53 -8.15
C ALA A 162 -7.86 -2.68 -8.17
N SER A 163 -7.74 -1.36 -8.25
CA SER A 163 -8.88 -0.45 -8.39
C SER A 163 -9.64 -0.64 -9.70
N GLY A 164 -8.92 -0.88 -10.81
CA GLY A 164 -9.53 -1.21 -12.11
C GLY A 164 -10.35 -2.49 -12.06
N VAL A 165 -9.79 -3.54 -11.45
CA VAL A 165 -10.49 -4.81 -11.21
C VAL A 165 -11.78 -4.55 -10.43
N ALA A 166 -11.71 -3.77 -9.35
CA ALA A 166 -12.87 -3.42 -8.53
C ALA A 166 -13.93 -2.64 -9.33
N VAL A 167 -13.54 -1.59 -10.06
CA VAL A 167 -14.45 -0.78 -10.89
C VAL A 167 -15.15 -1.64 -11.94
N SER A 168 -14.41 -2.50 -12.65
CA SER A 168 -15.02 -3.39 -13.66
C SER A 168 -16.01 -4.39 -13.03
N MET A 169 -15.73 -4.90 -11.82
CA MET A 169 -16.69 -5.74 -11.09
C MET A 169 -17.94 -4.97 -10.65
N MET A 170 -17.79 -3.71 -10.23
CA MET A 170 -18.93 -2.88 -9.83
C MET A 170 -19.82 -2.54 -11.03
N ARG A 171 -19.22 -2.27 -12.18
CA ARG A 171 -19.90 -1.97 -13.45
C ARG A 171 -20.62 -3.19 -14.04
N ASN A 172 -19.93 -4.34 -14.11
CA ASN A 172 -20.45 -5.53 -14.82
C ASN A 172 -21.13 -6.56 -13.91
N GLY A 173 -21.05 -6.38 -12.59
CA GLY A 173 -21.39 -7.39 -11.59
C GLY A 173 -20.39 -8.56 -11.59
N ASP A 174 -20.75 -9.66 -10.92
CA ASP A 174 -19.90 -10.87 -10.81
C ASP A 174 -19.81 -11.68 -12.13
N LYS A 175 -20.28 -11.13 -13.26
CA LYS A 175 -20.39 -11.84 -14.54
C LYS A 175 -19.04 -12.02 -15.22
N TRP A 176 -18.23 -10.95 -15.28
CA TRP A 176 -16.91 -10.95 -15.91
C TRP A 176 -16.13 -9.69 -15.51
N ASN A 177 -14.80 -9.74 -15.63
CA ASN A 177 -13.92 -8.59 -15.42
C ASN A 177 -13.24 -8.18 -16.74
N GLU A 178 -13.23 -6.90 -17.06
CA GLU A 178 -12.63 -6.36 -18.30
C GLU A 178 -11.11 -6.49 -18.32
N PHE A 179 -10.47 -6.40 -17.16
CA PHE A 179 -9.05 -6.16 -17.03
C PHE A 179 -8.27 -7.37 -16.52
N ALA A 180 -8.93 -8.31 -15.84
CA ALA A 180 -8.30 -9.47 -15.24
C ALA A 180 -9.00 -10.78 -15.59
N GLU A 181 -8.19 -11.84 -15.70
CA GLU A 181 -8.68 -13.21 -15.55
C GLU A 181 -8.95 -13.48 -14.07
N MET A 182 -10.15 -13.97 -13.76
CA MET A 182 -10.59 -14.18 -12.38
C MET A 182 -10.84 -15.67 -12.13
N LYS A 183 -10.41 -16.18 -10.98
CA LYS A 183 -10.58 -17.57 -10.59
C LYS A 183 -10.89 -17.70 -9.10
N TYR A 184 -11.87 -18.51 -8.75
CA TYR A 184 -12.07 -18.91 -7.35
C TYR A 184 -10.98 -19.89 -6.92
N MET A 185 -10.32 -19.58 -5.82
CA MET A 185 -9.22 -20.37 -5.28
C MET A 185 -9.40 -20.55 -3.77
N ASN A 186 -9.07 -21.75 -3.30
CA ASN A 186 -9.03 -22.07 -1.88
C ASN A 186 -7.70 -21.60 -1.30
N ILE A 187 -7.73 -20.48 -0.58
CA ILE A 187 -6.52 -19.85 -0.04
C ILE A 187 -6.55 -19.71 1.49
N THR A 188 -5.38 -19.50 2.06
CA THR A 188 -5.20 -19.00 3.44
C THR A 188 -3.94 -18.14 3.53
N VAL A 189 -3.80 -17.39 4.61
CA VAL A 189 -2.52 -16.77 5.00
C VAL A 189 -1.78 -17.72 5.95
N ILE A 190 -0.49 -17.91 5.74
CA ILE A 190 0.37 -18.67 6.65
C ILE A 190 0.87 -17.69 7.70
N THR A 191 0.40 -17.77 8.94
CA THR A 191 0.85 -16.86 10.02
C THR A 191 2.05 -17.40 10.80
N SER A 192 2.28 -18.71 10.74
CA SER A 192 3.39 -19.40 11.40
C SER A 192 3.67 -20.74 10.72
N ASP A 193 4.89 -21.23 10.84
CA ASP A 193 5.38 -22.44 10.20
C ASP A 193 5.18 -23.69 11.09
N GLU A 194 4.80 -24.81 10.47
CA GLU A 194 4.67 -26.09 11.16
C GLU A 194 6.01 -26.60 11.71
N PRO A 195 6.02 -27.38 12.81
CA PRO A 195 4.88 -28.00 13.49
C PRO A 195 4.14 -27.07 14.46
N TYR A 196 2.81 -27.14 14.46
CA TYR A 196 1.98 -26.39 15.41
C TYR A 196 1.99 -27.01 16.81
N GLY A 197 1.99 -26.16 17.83
CA GLY A 197 1.92 -26.55 19.25
C GLY A 197 3.27 -26.82 19.90
N ILE A 198 4.38 -26.71 19.16
CA ILE A 198 5.73 -26.79 19.70
C ILE A 198 6.22 -25.37 20.01
N THR A 199 6.57 -25.12 21.28
CA THR A 199 7.17 -23.86 21.72
C THR A 199 8.69 -23.98 21.66
N ASP A 200 9.31 -23.23 20.76
CA ASP A 200 10.77 -23.14 20.57
C ASP A 200 11.33 -21.75 20.90
N GLY A 201 10.52 -20.88 21.51
CA GLY A 201 10.88 -19.50 21.83
C GLY A 201 10.63 -18.48 20.71
N SER A 202 10.29 -18.93 19.49
CA SER A 202 10.19 -18.04 18.31
C SER A 202 8.89 -17.25 18.23
N ASN A 203 7.80 -17.80 18.78
CA ASN A 203 6.45 -17.26 18.61
C ASN A 203 5.96 -16.52 19.86
N PRO A 204 5.98 -15.17 19.89
CA PRO A 204 5.65 -14.38 21.06
C PRO A 204 4.16 -14.40 21.45
N MET A 205 3.32 -15.06 20.64
CA MET A 205 1.89 -15.25 20.93
C MET A 205 1.64 -16.43 21.89
N PHE A 206 2.60 -17.36 21.97
CA PHE A 206 2.50 -18.61 22.74
C PHE A 206 3.65 -18.79 23.72
N ASP A 207 4.85 -18.29 23.40
CA ASP A 207 6.05 -18.52 24.22
C ASP A 207 5.95 -17.89 25.61
N GLN A 208 6.32 -18.65 26.64
CA GLN A 208 6.33 -18.23 28.05
C GLN A 208 5.00 -17.66 28.60
N LEU A 209 3.86 -17.99 27.95
CA LEU A 209 2.54 -17.51 28.35
C LEU A 209 1.66 -18.65 28.87
N ALA A 210 1.02 -18.42 30.03
CA ALA A 210 0.02 -19.33 30.59
C ALA A 210 -1.18 -19.47 29.63
N THR A 211 -1.66 -18.34 29.10
CA THR A 211 -2.74 -18.23 28.12
C THR A 211 -2.22 -17.55 26.86
N PRO A 212 -2.42 -18.12 25.65
CA PRO A 212 -1.99 -17.48 24.40
C PRO A 212 -2.64 -16.11 24.21
N LYS A 213 -1.91 -15.18 23.60
CA LYS A 213 -2.47 -13.87 23.20
C LYS A 213 -3.63 -14.07 22.23
N PHE A 214 -4.58 -13.12 22.17
CA PHE A 214 -5.77 -13.14 21.29
C PHE A 214 -6.67 -14.35 21.44
N LYS A 215 -6.57 -15.07 22.57
CA LYS A 215 -7.28 -16.32 22.80
C LYS A 215 -7.01 -17.35 21.67
N LEU A 216 -5.81 -17.30 21.08
CA LEU A 216 -5.43 -18.22 20.02
C LEU A 216 -5.41 -19.66 20.55
N THR A 217 -5.80 -20.60 19.70
CA THR A 217 -5.83 -22.02 20.05
C THR A 217 -4.40 -22.59 20.07
N LYS A 218 -3.96 -23.14 21.21
CA LYS A 218 -2.70 -23.90 21.30
C LYS A 218 -2.77 -25.09 20.33
N GLY A 219 -1.73 -25.29 19.52
CA GLY A 219 -1.74 -26.29 18.45
C GLY A 219 -2.57 -25.91 17.21
N GLY A 220 -3.16 -24.71 17.18
CA GLY A 220 -3.82 -24.16 15.99
C GLY A 220 -2.84 -23.60 14.95
N VAL A 221 -3.36 -23.10 13.83
CA VAL A 221 -2.58 -22.62 12.67
C VAL A 221 -1.62 -21.45 12.95
N HIS A 222 -1.84 -20.75 14.07
CA HIS A 222 -0.99 -19.66 14.54
C HIS A 222 0.10 -20.10 15.52
N SER A 223 0.07 -21.37 15.97
CA SER A 223 0.88 -21.91 17.06
C SER A 223 2.18 -22.55 16.58
N GLY A 224 2.72 -22.11 15.44
CA GLY A 224 3.94 -22.64 14.84
C GLY A 224 5.16 -21.75 15.07
N HIS A 225 6.26 -22.07 14.40
CA HIS A 225 7.48 -21.26 14.38
C HIS A 225 7.25 -19.93 13.66
N VAL A 226 7.89 -18.86 14.15
CA VAL A 226 7.82 -17.50 13.59
C VAL A 226 9.26 -17.05 13.35
N GLN A 227 9.60 -16.73 12.09
CA GLN A 227 10.99 -16.42 11.73
C GLN A 227 11.56 -15.29 12.62
N THR A 228 12.65 -15.59 13.32
CA THR A 228 13.29 -14.68 14.29
C THR A 228 14.39 -13.82 13.67
N GLY A 229 14.85 -14.15 12.45
CA GLY A 229 15.86 -13.37 11.73
C GLY A 229 16.31 -14.00 10.41
N LEU A 230 17.20 -13.30 9.68
CA LEU A 230 17.73 -13.77 8.39
C LEU A 230 18.59 -15.05 8.48
N ARG A 231 19.08 -15.38 9.68
CA ARG A 231 19.90 -16.56 9.98
C ARG A 231 19.19 -17.54 10.89
N ASP A 232 17.85 -17.49 10.93
CA ASP A 232 17.07 -18.39 11.76
C ASP A 232 17.37 -19.86 11.36
N PRO A 233 17.96 -20.67 12.26
CA PRO A 233 18.36 -22.04 11.95
C PRO A 233 17.17 -22.92 11.58
N PHE A 234 15.96 -22.58 12.05
CA PHE A 234 14.74 -23.29 11.69
C PHE A 234 14.37 -23.06 10.22
N CYS A 235 14.61 -21.85 9.71
CA CYS A 235 14.27 -21.41 8.36
C CYS A 235 15.38 -21.66 7.33
N THR A 236 16.63 -21.84 7.76
CA THR A 236 17.75 -22.20 6.90
C THR A 236 17.77 -23.70 6.60
N SER A 237 18.04 -24.09 5.35
CA SER A 237 18.34 -25.49 5.01
C SER A 237 19.72 -25.60 4.33
N ASP A 238 20.34 -26.79 4.40
CA ASP A 238 21.63 -27.09 3.76
C ASP A 238 21.56 -27.10 2.22
N SER A 239 20.35 -27.12 1.68
CA SER A 239 20.06 -26.89 0.27
C SER A 239 19.62 -25.44 0.09
N ASN A 240 19.78 -24.82 -1.08
CA ASN A 240 19.24 -23.48 -1.35
C ASN A 240 17.67 -23.44 -1.37
N THR A 241 16.98 -24.38 -0.71
CA THR A 241 15.52 -24.43 -0.58
C THR A 241 15.07 -23.85 0.77
N ARG A 242 14.00 -23.06 0.72
CA ARG A 242 13.48 -22.26 1.83
C ARG A 242 12.52 -23.09 2.67
N LYS A 243 12.66 -23.04 3.99
CA LYS A 243 11.82 -23.82 4.91
C LYS A 243 10.64 -23.04 5.49
N CYS A 244 10.82 -21.76 5.83
CA CYS A 244 9.76 -20.91 6.38
C CYS A 244 8.92 -20.22 5.32
N LYS A 245 7.61 -20.14 5.59
CA LYS A 245 6.55 -19.58 4.74
C LYS A 245 5.65 -18.60 5.49
N GLY A 246 5.91 -18.31 6.78
CA GLY A 246 5.20 -17.27 7.54
C GLY A 246 5.08 -15.92 6.80
N GLY A 247 3.88 -15.36 6.73
CA GLY A 247 3.61 -14.11 6.02
C GLY A 247 3.31 -14.25 4.53
N SER A 248 3.26 -15.46 3.98
CA SER A 248 2.78 -15.68 2.60
C SER A 248 1.31 -16.09 2.54
N THR A 249 0.68 -15.88 1.39
CA THR A 249 -0.57 -16.56 1.02
C THR A 249 -0.26 -17.94 0.44
N ALA A 250 -1.18 -18.89 0.61
CA ALA A 250 -1.02 -20.24 0.08
C ALA A 250 -2.35 -20.82 -0.39
N VAL A 251 -2.30 -21.56 -1.49
CA VAL A 251 -3.40 -22.40 -1.95
C VAL A 251 -3.42 -23.67 -1.11
N VAL A 252 -4.53 -23.94 -0.42
CA VAL A 252 -4.65 -25.05 0.51
C VAL A 252 -5.95 -25.81 0.29
N ASN A 253 -6.01 -27.06 0.75
CA ASN A 253 -7.21 -27.87 0.74
C ASN A 253 -7.74 -28.11 2.16
N GLY A 254 -9.04 -28.39 2.28
CA GLY A 254 -9.68 -28.79 3.54
C GLY A 254 -10.21 -27.62 4.36
N SER A 255 -10.43 -27.84 5.66
CA SER A 255 -11.15 -26.93 6.55
C SER A 255 -10.44 -25.60 6.85
N LYS A 256 -9.18 -25.46 6.45
CA LYS A 256 -8.39 -24.23 6.61
C LYS A 256 -8.49 -23.29 5.40
N ALA A 257 -9.13 -23.73 4.32
CA ALA A 257 -9.26 -22.96 3.10
C ALA A 257 -10.44 -22.00 3.16
N VAL A 258 -10.24 -20.79 2.65
CA VAL A 258 -11.33 -19.87 2.29
C VAL A 258 -11.39 -19.79 0.77
N LEU A 259 -12.60 -19.95 0.22
CA LEU A 259 -12.85 -19.74 -1.20
C LEU A 259 -12.85 -18.23 -1.49
N VAL A 260 -11.83 -17.75 -2.19
CA VAL A 260 -11.63 -16.33 -2.51
C VAL A 260 -11.61 -16.16 -4.02
N LEU A 261 -12.20 -15.07 -4.52
CA LEU A 261 -12.08 -14.71 -5.94
C LEU A 261 -10.70 -14.06 -6.15
N VAL A 262 -9.87 -14.63 -7.02
CA VAL A 262 -8.49 -14.19 -7.22
C VAL A 262 -8.29 -13.73 -8.66
N ALA A 263 -7.73 -12.53 -8.86
CA ALA A 263 -7.20 -12.13 -10.16
C ALA A 263 -5.93 -12.94 -10.43
N THR A 264 -5.87 -13.65 -11.54
CA THR A 264 -4.72 -14.51 -11.88
C THR A 264 -3.77 -13.85 -12.86
N LYS A 265 -4.28 -12.96 -13.71
CA LYS A 265 -3.52 -12.33 -14.79
C LYS A 265 -4.23 -11.09 -15.34
N ALA A 266 -3.47 -10.07 -15.72
CA ALA A 266 -3.97 -8.94 -16.49
C ALA A 266 -4.24 -9.31 -17.95
N LYS A 267 -5.43 -8.99 -18.44
CA LYS A 267 -5.86 -9.28 -19.80
C LYS A 267 -5.09 -8.42 -20.82
N PRO A 268 -4.72 -9.00 -21.97
CA PRO A 268 -4.16 -8.21 -23.07
C PRO A 268 -5.18 -7.20 -23.56
N ASN A 269 -4.71 -6.15 -24.23
CA ASN A 269 -5.59 -5.27 -24.97
C ASN A 269 -6.34 -6.06 -26.05
N GLN A 270 -7.63 -5.78 -26.24
CA GLN A 270 -8.44 -6.42 -27.27
C GLN A 270 -7.99 -6.01 -28.68
N ASP A 271 -7.44 -4.81 -28.82
CA ASP A 271 -6.82 -4.35 -30.05
C ASP A 271 -5.32 -4.70 -30.02
N SER A 272 -4.93 -5.67 -30.84
CA SER A 272 -3.55 -6.14 -30.94
C SER A 272 -2.59 -5.13 -31.58
N GLU A 273 -3.10 -4.10 -32.26
CA GLU A 273 -2.29 -3.03 -32.85
C GLU A 273 -2.09 -1.86 -31.89
N ASN A 274 -2.81 -1.85 -30.75
CA ASN A 274 -2.68 -0.80 -29.76
C ASN A 274 -1.29 -0.86 -29.08
N PRO A 275 -0.56 0.27 -28.98
CA PRO A 275 0.76 0.29 -28.32
C PRO A 275 0.70 -0.05 -26.82
N LEU A 276 -0.49 0.06 -26.21
CA LEU A 276 -0.75 -0.33 -24.84
C LEU A 276 -1.19 -1.79 -24.81
N ASP A 277 -0.28 -2.68 -24.41
CA ASP A 277 -0.45 -4.13 -24.49
C ASP A 277 -1.44 -4.74 -23.47
N LYS A 278 -1.98 -3.93 -22.54
CA LYS A 278 -2.97 -4.33 -21.54
C LYS A 278 -4.23 -3.50 -21.67
N GLN A 279 -5.39 -4.16 -21.56
CA GLN A 279 -6.69 -3.50 -21.62
C GLN A 279 -6.82 -2.41 -20.55
N PHE A 280 -6.28 -2.67 -19.35
CA PHE A 280 -6.31 -1.71 -18.26
C PHE A 280 -5.49 -0.45 -18.56
N PHE A 281 -4.35 -0.53 -19.26
CA PHE A 281 -3.56 0.65 -19.62
C PHE A 281 -4.34 1.64 -20.48
N ALA A 282 -4.99 1.13 -21.52
CA ALA A 282 -5.84 1.95 -22.39
C ALA A 282 -6.99 2.58 -21.59
N SER A 283 -7.69 1.78 -20.78
CA SER A 283 -8.78 2.29 -19.94
C SER A 283 -8.30 3.33 -18.92
N PHE A 284 -7.15 3.11 -18.28
CA PHE A 284 -6.61 4.00 -17.25
C PHE A 284 -6.26 5.36 -17.84
N LEU A 285 -5.54 5.39 -18.98
CA LEU A 285 -5.21 6.64 -19.66
C LEU A 285 -6.46 7.35 -20.17
N ASN A 286 -7.43 6.62 -20.73
CA ASN A 286 -8.69 7.21 -21.19
C ASN A 286 -9.46 7.86 -20.04
N VAL A 287 -9.59 7.18 -18.89
CA VAL A 287 -10.29 7.72 -17.71
C VAL A 287 -9.60 8.97 -17.17
N LEU A 288 -8.27 8.96 -17.05
CA LEU A 288 -7.53 10.13 -16.57
C LEU A 288 -7.66 11.33 -17.51
N ASN A 289 -7.76 11.09 -18.82
CA ASN A 289 -7.84 12.13 -19.86
C ASN A 289 -9.26 12.54 -20.25
N ASP A 290 -10.30 11.88 -19.72
CA ASP A 290 -11.68 12.29 -19.98
C ASP A 290 -11.92 13.72 -19.44
N PRO A 291 -12.57 14.65 -20.15
CA PRO A 291 -12.87 15.97 -19.59
C PRO A 291 -13.94 15.94 -18.47
N GLN A 292 -14.71 14.85 -18.34
CA GLN A 292 -15.69 14.69 -17.27
C GLN A 292 -15.00 14.45 -15.92
N GLN A 293 -15.54 15.04 -14.85
CA GLN A 293 -14.97 14.95 -13.50
C GLN A 293 -13.50 15.42 -13.40
N SER A 294 -13.05 16.29 -14.31
CA SER A 294 -11.70 16.85 -14.27
C SER A 294 -11.49 17.81 -13.10
N ALA A 295 -10.22 17.95 -12.72
CA ALA A 295 -9.79 18.91 -11.72
C ALA A 295 -10.29 20.34 -12.05
N ARG A 296 -10.80 21.02 -11.03
CA ARG A 296 -11.25 22.41 -11.12
C ARG A 296 -10.11 23.40 -11.17
N PHE A 297 -8.96 23.05 -10.57
CA PHE A 297 -7.82 23.95 -10.42
C PHE A 297 -6.55 23.33 -10.99
N ASN A 298 -5.70 24.18 -11.58
CA ASN A 298 -4.31 23.85 -11.88
C ASN A 298 -3.35 24.56 -10.89
N LEU A 299 -2.10 24.09 -10.81
CA LEU A 299 -1.10 24.64 -9.86
C LEU A 299 -0.90 26.15 -9.98
N LYS A 300 -1.10 26.71 -11.18
CA LYS A 300 -0.80 28.12 -11.47
C LYS A 300 -1.95 29.07 -11.11
N GLU A 301 -3.19 28.59 -11.18
CA GLU A 301 -4.38 29.44 -11.07
C GLU A 301 -4.91 29.60 -9.63
N GLN A 302 -4.52 28.74 -8.69
CA GLN A 302 -5.10 28.78 -7.35
C GLN A 302 -4.43 29.80 -6.41
N PHE A 303 -3.13 30.08 -6.53
CA PHE A 303 -2.43 30.99 -5.63
C PHE A 303 -2.93 32.46 -5.68
N PRO A 304 -3.32 33.03 -6.84
CA PRO A 304 -3.83 34.40 -6.90
C PRO A 304 -5.27 34.58 -6.36
N TYR A 305 -6.07 33.51 -6.30
CA TYR A 305 -7.50 33.57 -5.98
C TYR A 305 -7.91 32.63 -4.84
N TYR A 306 -6.97 32.26 -3.97
CA TYR A 306 -7.21 31.34 -2.86
C TYR A 306 -8.40 31.80 -2.01
N ARG A 307 -9.53 31.12 -2.17
CA ARG A 307 -10.75 31.33 -1.40
C ARG A 307 -10.85 30.20 -0.37
N GLN A 308 -11.01 30.56 0.90
CA GLN A 308 -11.26 29.60 1.98
C GLN A 308 -12.70 29.05 1.92
N ALA A 309 -13.03 28.32 0.85
CA ALA A 309 -14.34 27.71 0.65
C ALA A 309 -14.18 26.24 0.26
N LEU A 310 -14.99 25.37 0.87
CA LEU A 310 -15.03 23.95 0.51
C LEU A 310 -15.67 23.77 -0.87
N CYS A 311 -15.13 22.82 -1.63
CA CYS A 311 -15.51 22.45 -2.98
C CYS A 311 -16.19 21.07 -2.94
N THR A 312 -17.52 21.07 -2.84
CA THR A 312 -18.34 19.86 -2.72
C THR A 312 -19.32 19.74 -3.89
N PRO A 313 -19.44 18.57 -4.53
CA PRO A 313 -20.33 18.40 -5.66
C PRO A 313 -21.80 18.31 -5.20
N ASP A 314 -22.73 18.78 -6.02
CA ASP A 314 -24.16 18.54 -5.78
C ASP A 314 -24.53 17.14 -6.30
N LEU A 315 -24.75 16.23 -5.35
CA LEU A 315 -25.10 14.83 -5.64
C LEU A 315 -26.61 14.55 -5.54
N ARG A 316 -27.44 15.58 -5.28
CA ARG A 316 -28.88 15.38 -5.10
C ARG A 316 -29.52 14.90 -6.40
N GLY A 317 -30.33 13.85 -6.29
CA GLY A 317 -31.05 13.27 -7.42
C GLY A 317 -30.20 12.41 -8.36
N ARG A 318 -28.91 12.19 -8.06
CA ARG A 318 -28.08 11.21 -8.78
C ARG A 318 -28.24 9.82 -8.17
N GLU A 319 -28.24 8.81 -9.01
CA GLU A 319 -28.11 7.42 -8.57
C GLU A 319 -26.62 7.15 -8.34
N LEU A 320 -26.24 6.92 -7.09
CA LEU A 320 -24.83 6.73 -6.73
C LEU A 320 -24.44 5.25 -6.88
N GLY A 321 -23.21 5.04 -7.33
CA GLY A 321 -22.61 3.71 -7.41
C GLY A 321 -22.39 3.07 -6.04
N LYS A 322 -21.76 1.90 -6.03
CA LYS A 322 -21.52 1.18 -4.78
C LYS A 322 -20.66 2.03 -3.84
N PRO A 323 -21.03 2.14 -2.55
CA PRO A 323 -20.25 2.91 -1.59
C PRO A 323 -18.94 2.17 -1.28
N VAL A 324 -17.83 2.89 -1.37
CA VAL A 324 -16.48 2.33 -1.18
C VAL A 324 -15.74 3.13 -0.13
N VAL A 325 -15.08 2.42 0.79
CA VAL A 325 -14.05 2.98 1.66
C VAL A 325 -12.71 2.63 1.03
N PHE A 326 -11.89 3.65 0.77
CA PHE A 326 -10.57 3.45 0.16
C PHE A 326 -9.49 3.51 1.23
N ASP A 327 -8.84 2.38 1.49
CA ASP A 327 -7.73 2.27 2.43
C ASP A 327 -6.40 2.33 1.68
N MET A 328 -5.53 3.25 2.08
CA MET A 328 -4.27 3.53 1.38
C MET A 328 -3.11 3.76 2.36
N ASP A 329 -1.90 3.47 1.91
CA ASP A 329 -0.66 3.70 2.66
C ASP A 329 0.16 4.88 2.11
N MET A 330 -0.47 5.62 1.19
CA MET A 330 0.01 6.83 0.55
C MET A 330 1.27 6.59 -0.27
N SER A 331 1.34 5.47 -0.97
CA SER A 331 2.36 5.25 -1.99
C SER A 331 2.13 6.17 -3.20
N ALA A 332 3.12 6.27 -4.10
CA ALA A 332 2.89 6.90 -5.40
C ALA A 332 1.80 6.16 -6.22
N GLY A 333 1.66 4.84 -6.02
CA GLY A 333 0.61 4.02 -6.64
C GLY A 333 -0.78 4.40 -6.13
N ASP A 334 -0.94 4.61 -4.82
CA ASP A 334 -2.19 5.09 -4.22
C ASP A 334 -2.60 6.46 -4.73
N PHE A 335 -1.61 7.33 -4.97
CA PHE A 335 -1.86 8.67 -5.50
C PHE A 335 -2.43 8.62 -6.92
N LEU A 336 -1.84 7.80 -7.80
CA LEU A 336 -2.37 7.52 -9.14
C LEU A 336 -3.77 6.88 -9.05
N THR A 337 -3.96 5.96 -8.12
CA THR A 337 -5.21 5.25 -7.89
C THR A 337 -6.33 6.18 -7.44
N LEU A 338 -6.06 7.11 -6.52
CA LEU A 338 -7.06 8.06 -6.04
C LEU A 338 -7.55 8.95 -7.18
N PHE A 339 -6.65 9.48 -8.02
CA PHE A 339 -7.07 10.24 -9.19
C PHE A 339 -7.92 9.41 -10.15
N TYR A 340 -7.49 8.19 -10.47
CA TYR A 340 -8.27 7.29 -11.31
C TYR A 340 -9.68 7.06 -10.74
N LEU A 341 -9.81 6.74 -9.46
CA LEU A 341 -11.10 6.49 -8.83
C LEU A 341 -12.01 7.72 -8.78
N LEU A 342 -11.45 8.93 -8.61
CA LEU A 342 -12.23 10.18 -8.65
C LEU A 342 -12.68 10.56 -10.06
N LYS A 343 -11.99 10.04 -11.08
CA LYS A 343 -12.30 10.21 -12.51
C LYS A 343 -13.29 9.19 -13.06
N VAL A 344 -13.49 8.07 -12.36
CA VAL A 344 -14.56 7.13 -12.68
C VAL A 344 -15.91 7.77 -12.33
N PRO A 345 -16.96 7.58 -13.16
CA PRO A 345 -18.30 8.08 -12.87
C PRO A 345 -18.78 7.69 -11.47
N ILE A 346 -19.34 8.65 -10.74
CA ILE A 346 -19.82 8.41 -9.36
C ILE A 346 -21.00 7.43 -9.32
N GLU A 347 -21.72 7.29 -10.44
CA GLU A 347 -22.73 6.26 -10.70
C GLU A 347 -22.16 4.84 -10.69
N GLU A 348 -20.87 4.66 -10.94
CA GLU A 348 -20.21 3.36 -10.94
C GLU A 348 -19.56 3.05 -9.60
N ILE A 349 -18.80 4.01 -9.06
CA ILE A 349 -18.11 3.88 -7.78
C ILE A 349 -18.23 5.16 -6.95
N HIS A 350 -18.73 5.02 -5.73
CA HIS A 350 -18.90 6.16 -4.83
C HIS A 350 -17.94 6.04 -3.65
N ILE A 351 -16.78 6.72 -3.76
CA ILE A 351 -15.84 6.82 -2.64
C ILE A 351 -16.52 7.61 -1.51
N LYS A 352 -16.77 6.92 -0.40
CA LYS A 352 -17.50 7.46 0.75
C LYS A 352 -16.59 7.89 1.90
N ALA A 353 -15.39 7.33 1.96
CA ALA A 353 -14.36 7.70 2.93
C ALA A 353 -12.99 7.22 2.44
N ILE A 354 -11.94 7.92 2.86
CA ILE A 354 -10.55 7.51 2.67
C ILE A 354 -9.93 7.25 4.04
N LEU A 355 -9.26 6.11 4.18
CA LEU A 355 -8.49 5.73 5.36
C LEU A 355 -7.01 5.78 5.00
N VAL A 356 -6.22 6.53 5.76
CA VAL A 356 -4.79 6.74 5.52
C VAL A 356 -3.96 6.03 6.57
N SER A 357 -3.02 5.18 6.11
CA SER A 357 -2.03 4.46 6.91
C SER A 357 -0.72 5.24 6.96
N PRO A 358 -0.51 6.12 7.95
CA PRO A 358 0.73 6.89 8.05
C PRO A 358 1.89 6.05 8.63
N THR A 359 1.75 4.72 8.66
CA THR A 359 2.77 3.75 9.11
C THR A 359 3.35 2.93 7.94
N GLY A 360 2.90 3.20 6.70
CA GLY A 360 3.39 2.55 5.49
C GLY A 360 4.50 3.34 4.80
N TRP A 361 4.19 4.01 3.68
CA TRP A 361 5.20 4.65 2.83
C TRP A 361 5.46 6.13 3.16
N THR A 362 4.48 6.87 3.69
CA THR A 362 4.64 8.31 3.97
C THR A 362 4.16 8.73 5.35
N ASN A 363 4.77 9.81 5.85
CA ASN A 363 4.46 10.38 7.15
C ASN A 363 3.04 10.94 7.13
N ALA A 364 2.31 10.84 8.24
CA ALA A 364 1.00 11.44 8.43
C ALA A 364 0.88 12.94 8.08
N ALA A 365 1.97 13.71 8.15
CA ALA A 365 2.00 15.10 7.67
C ALA A 365 1.64 15.24 6.17
N THR A 366 1.71 14.15 5.41
CA THR A 366 1.34 14.07 3.99
C THR A 366 -0.18 14.08 3.80
N ILE A 367 -1.00 13.95 4.85
CA ILE A 367 -2.47 14.00 4.74
C ILE A 367 -2.97 15.25 4.00
N ASP A 368 -2.25 16.37 4.14
CA ASP A 368 -2.49 17.61 3.40
C ASP A 368 -2.53 17.39 1.89
N VAL A 369 -1.71 16.48 1.34
CA VAL A 369 -1.73 16.08 -0.08
C VAL A 369 -3.09 15.55 -0.48
N ILE A 370 -3.70 14.70 0.36
CA ILE A 370 -5.01 14.12 0.08
C ILE A 370 -6.07 15.22 0.14
N TYR A 371 -6.03 16.11 1.14
CA TYR A 371 -6.94 17.25 1.19
C TYR A 371 -6.83 18.15 -0.03
N ASN A 372 -5.61 18.47 -0.45
CA ASN A 372 -5.34 19.28 -1.64
C ASN A 372 -5.86 18.63 -2.91
N LEU A 373 -5.60 17.32 -3.07
CA LEU A 373 -6.07 16.54 -4.20
C LEU A 373 -7.60 16.53 -4.26
N LEU A 374 -8.27 16.21 -3.16
CA LEU A 374 -9.73 16.21 -3.08
C LEU A 374 -10.30 17.59 -3.39
N HIS A 375 -9.72 18.65 -2.82
CA HIS A 375 -10.14 20.01 -3.10
C HIS A 375 -9.99 20.37 -4.59
N MET A 376 -8.88 19.95 -5.20
CA MET A 376 -8.62 20.13 -6.62
C MET A 376 -9.63 19.39 -7.50
N MET A 377 -10.07 18.22 -7.07
CA MET A 377 -11.06 17.40 -7.76
C MET A 377 -12.52 17.78 -7.46
N ASP A 378 -12.78 18.87 -6.70
CA ASP A 378 -14.10 19.28 -6.23
C ASP A 378 -14.80 18.19 -5.38
N ARG A 379 -14.02 17.50 -4.54
CA ARG A 379 -14.44 16.36 -3.71
C ARG A 379 -14.14 16.53 -2.22
N ASP A 380 -14.29 17.75 -1.70
CA ASP A 380 -14.17 18.00 -0.25
C ASP A 380 -15.27 17.30 0.58
N ASP A 381 -16.30 16.74 -0.07
CA ASP A 381 -17.34 15.92 0.55
C ASP A 381 -16.81 14.61 1.14
N ILE A 382 -15.64 14.14 0.68
CA ILE A 382 -15.08 12.86 1.13
C ILE A 382 -14.34 13.05 2.47
N PRO A 383 -14.80 12.40 3.55
CA PRO A 383 -14.07 12.38 4.82
C PRO A 383 -12.78 11.55 4.67
N VAL A 384 -11.69 12.06 5.27
CA VAL A 384 -10.40 11.37 5.32
C VAL A 384 -10.08 11.11 6.79
N SER A 385 -9.79 9.86 7.13
CA SER A 385 -9.37 9.46 8.47
C SER A 385 -7.90 9.10 8.46
N LEU A 386 -7.17 9.58 9.45
CA LEU A 386 -5.76 9.29 9.66
C LEU A 386 -5.58 8.19 10.70
N GLY A 387 -4.78 7.17 10.39
CA GLY A 387 -4.34 6.19 11.38
C GLY A 387 -3.38 6.77 12.43
N ARG A 388 -3.00 5.97 13.43
CA ARG A 388 -1.98 6.39 14.40
C ARG A 388 -0.61 6.53 13.75
N PHE A 389 0.17 7.48 14.28
CA PHE A 389 1.54 7.77 13.88
C PHE A 389 2.57 6.71 14.33
N TYR A 390 2.17 5.80 15.23
CA TYR A 390 3.06 4.83 15.89
C TYR A 390 2.45 3.44 15.87
N ALA A 391 3.32 2.43 15.78
CA ALA A 391 2.96 1.05 16.09
C ALA A 391 2.57 0.95 17.58
N THR A 392 1.74 -0.05 17.90
CA THR A 392 1.26 -0.29 19.27
C THR A 392 2.41 -0.35 20.29
N ASN A 393 2.31 0.41 21.40
CA ASN A 393 3.29 0.55 22.50
C ASN A 393 4.59 1.36 22.24
N GLN A 394 4.59 2.31 21.29
CA GLN A 394 5.66 3.31 21.15
C GLN A 394 5.18 4.73 21.52
N THR A 395 5.93 5.46 22.36
CA THR A 395 5.57 6.80 22.93
C THR A 395 6.82 7.67 23.16
N ASP A 396 6.79 8.99 22.95
CA ASP A 396 7.99 9.88 22.97
C ASP A 396 8.26 10.47 24.36
N PRO A 397 9.54 10.50 24.74
CA PRO A 397 10.21 11.21 25.80
C PRO A 397 9.66 12.55 26.20
N VAL A 398 9.51 13.34 25.14
CA VAL A 398 9.66 14.80 25.13
C VAL A 398 8.39 15.45 24.58
N MET A 399 7.69 14.81 23.63
CA MET A 399 6.36 15.20 23.19
C MET A 399 5.40 14.00 23.16
N LEU A 400 4.51 13.91 24.15
CA LEU A 400 3.46 12.87 24.26
C LEU A 400 2.58 12.72 22.99
N ILE A 401 2.55 13.72 22.11
CA ILE A 401 1.81 13.70 20.83
C ILE A 401 2.63 13.02 19.71
N THR A 402 3.95 12.98 19.81
CA THR A 402 4.85 12.56 18.72
C THR A 402 5.86 11.48 19.10
N GLY A 403 5.44 10.41 19.80
CA GLY A 403 6.09 9.06 19.91
C GLY A 403 7.63 8.86 19.68
N ASP A 404 8.34 8.14 20.58
CA ASP A 404 9.80 7.94 20.54
C ASP A 404 10.17 7.32 19.21
N CYS A 405 11.12 7.95 18.52
CA CYS A 405 11.66 7.55 17.24
C CYS A 405 11.59 6.03 16.96
N LYS A 406 10.74 5.60 15.99
CA LYS A 406 10.99 4.44 15.11
C LYS A 406 10.05 4.28 13.88
N TYR A 407 9.51 5.38 13.34
CA TYR A 407 8.80 5.41 12.04
C TYR A 407 9.65 4.86 10.86
N THR A 408 10.97 4.90 10.96
CA THR A 408 11.86 4.60 9.82
C THR A 408 12.08 3.11 9.53
N LYS A 409 11.46 2.17 10.26
CA LYS A 409 11.82 0.74 10.20
C LYS A 409 11.21 -0.08 9.05
N ALA A 410 10.07 0.32 8.48
CA ALA A 410 9.34 -0.48 7.49
C ALA A 410 9.69 -0.16 6.02
N ILE A 411 10.22 1.04 5.74
CA ILE A 411 10.55 1.47 4.36
C ILE A 411 11.77 0.67 3.86
N PRO A 412 11.65 -0.08 2.74
CA PRO A 412 12.78 -0.81 2.16
C PRO A 412 13.95 0.13 1.85
N HIS A 413 15.17 -0.29 2.25
CA HIS A 413 16.38 0.45 1.96
C HIS A 413 16.76 0.30 0.46
N GLY A 414 16.20 1.15 -0.39
CA GLY A 414 16.56 1.25 -1.80
C GLY A 414 17.83 2.06 -2.04
N SER A 415 19.00 1.64 -1.52
CA SER A 415 20.36 2.13 -1.89
C SER A 415 20.59 3.66 -2.03
N GLY A 416 19.70 4.53 -1.54
CA GLY A 416 19.75 5.96 -1.83
C GLY A 416 18.89 6.92 -0.99
N GLY A 417 18.45 6.49 0.20
CA GLY A 417 17.62 7.35 1.07
C GLY A 417 16.13 7.26 0.74
N LEU A 418 15.39 8.28 1.19
CA LEU A 418 13.92 8.46 1.31
C LEU A 418 13.14 8.44 -0.03
N LEU A 419 13.46 7.50 -0.92
CA LEU A 419 13.01 7.43 -2.32
C LEU A 419 11.48 7.56 -2.50
N ASP A 420 10.69 7.11 -1.53
CA ASP A 420 9.22 7.15 -1.59
C ASP A 420 8.58 8.04 -0.52
N SER A 421 9.20 8.17 0.66
CA SER A 421 8.67 8.99 1.76
C SER A 421 8.69 10.50 1.49
N ASP A 422 9.56 10.97 0.58
CA ASP A 422 9.66 12.39 0.21
C ASP A 422 8.99 12.75 -1.12
N THR A 423 8.61 11.76 -1.94
CA THR A 423 8.04 12.03 -3.28
C THR A 423 6.68 12.73 -3.18
N LEU A 424 5.76 12.25 -2.33
CA LEU A 424 4.49 12.92 -2.09
C LEU A 424 4.62 14.17 -1.20
N TYR A 425 5.58 14.18 -0.27
CA TYR A 425 5.83 15.35 0.58
C TYR A 425 6.33 16.56 -0.24
N GLY A 426 7.16 16.33 -1.26
CA GLY A 426 7.54 17.34 -2.25
C GLY A 426 6.33 17.84 -3.06
N LEU A 427 5.49 16.90 -3.53
CA LEU A 427 4.29 17.21 -4.33
C LEU A 427 3.24 18.05 -3.58
N ALA A 428 3.18 17.92 -2.24
CA ALA A 428 2.31 18.70 -1.36
C ALA A 428 2.50 20.23 -1.48
N ARG A 429 3.69 20.66 -1.91
CA ARG A 429 4.02 22.08 -2.13
C ARG A 429 3.53 22.59 -3.48
N ASP A 430 3.34 21.69 -4.43
CA ASP A 430 2.94 22.03 -5.78
C ASP A 430 1.41 22.04 -5.90
N LEU A 431 0.70 21.15 -5.20
CA LEU A 431 -0.78 21.04 -5.28
C LEU A 431 -1.54 22.28 -4.76
N PRO A 432 -2.76 22.53 -5.30
CA PRO A 432 -3.69 23.52 -4.78
C PRO A 432 -3.94 23.32 -3.28
N ARG A 433 -3.79 24.35 -2.44
CA ARG A 433 -4.00 24.21 -1.00
C ARG A 433 -5.49 24.01 -0.70
N SER A 434 -5.82 23.02 0.11
CA SER A 434 -7.18 22.86 0.64
C SER A 434 -7.40 23.78 1.85
N PRO A 435 -8.62 24.30 2.07
CA PRO A 435 -8.98 24.96 3.33
C PRO A 435 -9.14 23.97 4.50
N ARG A 436 -9.06 22.65 4.26
CA ARG A 436 -9.16 21.59 5.29
C ARG A 436 -7.88 21.37 6.10
N ARG A 437 -6.76 21.99 5.70
CA ARG A 437 -5.46 21.87 6.38
C ARG A 437 -5.49 22.41 7.80
#